data_AF-A0A4T2H8N4-F1
#
_entry.id   AF-A0A4T2H8N4-F1
#
_cell.length_a   1.000
_cell.length_b   1.000
_cell.length_c   1.000
_cell.angle_alpha   90.00
_cell.angle_beta   90.00
_cell.angle_gamma   90.00
#
_symmetry.space_group_name_H-M   'P 1'
#
loop_
_entity.id
_entity.type
_entity.pdbx_description
1 polymer ?
#
loop_
_entity_poly.entity_id
_entity_poly.type
_entity_poly.pdbx_seq_one_letter_code
_entity_poly.pdbx_strand_id
1 'polypeptide(L)'
;MGHKYKKYKKYGKNNSGLVALLVLLAIGFVMSFWYILLPIGLLIGYFYKREAIQRFLNRDSIKRLQILALSIRSGYEKHQELLVEKGEDKVVLQLRSRLLGQLFELDQLYQKVGKYLNGYESKEVVDTLQLKYHLKLPEAKTEKNTDAQVSTSGNAVMDEQGMIADLAPEILETYCNIQRDNLVILEKLEKATDKREELTAIHEANMSRFNDILQGYLKIKKSPKDYFNAEERLVQAKSAMEIFDKDLDDTIKQFNEADMKDFEVSLRMMKREEE
;
A
#
# COMPACT_ATOMS: atom_id res chain seq x y z
N MET A 1 -32.28 -69.28 -37.16
CA MET A 1 -31.26 -68.80 -36.21
C MET A 1 -31.95 -67.93 -35.16
N GLY A 2 -31.79 -68.26 -33.88
CA GLY A 2 -32.71 -67.86 -32.81
C GLY A 2 -32.55 -66.44 -32.28
N HIS A 3 -33.67 -65.73 -32.14
CA HIS A 3 -33.77 -64.51 -31.35
C HIS A 3 -33.72 -64.85 -29.86
N LYS A 4 -32.57 -64.56 -29.23
CA LYS A 4 -32.38 -64.62 -27.77
C LYS A 4 -33.15 -63.48 -27.11
N TYR A 5 -34.30 -63.78 -26.52
CA TYR A 5 -34.95 -62.89 -25.56
C TYR A 5 -34.09 -62.81 -24.29
N LYS A 6 -33.49 -61.64 -24.03
CA LYS A 6 -32.83 -61.35 -22.75
C LYS A 6 -33.92 -61.21 -21.67
N LYS A 7 -33.96 -62.17 -20.74
CA LYS A 7 -34.72 -62.10 -19.50
C LYS A 7 -34.27 -60.88 -18.69
N TYR A 8 -35.17 -59.92 -18.46
CA TYR A 8 -34.96 -58.86 -17.49
C TYR A 8 -34.96 -59.46 -16.08
N LYS A 9 -33.85 -59.29 -15.37
CA LYS A 9 -33.74 -59.66 -13.96
C LYS A 9 -34.64 -58.73 -13.15
N LYS A 10 -35.54 -59.36 -12.41
CA LYS A 10 -36.44 -58.82 -11.38
C LYS A 10 -35.62 -57.98 -10.39
N TYR A 11 -35.81 -56.66 -10.38
CA TYR A 11 -35.24 -55.79 -9.35
C TYR A 11 -35.83 -56.19 -8.00
N GLY A 12 -34.94 -56.60 -7.09
CA GLY A 12 -35.28 -56.97 -5.73
C GLY A 12 -35.77 -55.76 -4.93
N LYS A 13 -36.99 -55.90 -4.41
CA LYS A 13 -37.39 -55.60 -3.03
C LYS A 13 -36.79 -54.32 -2.41
N ASN A 14 -37.51 -53.22 -2.61
CA ASN A 14 -37.92 -52.25 -1.59
C ASN A 14 -36.85 -51.67 -0.65
N ASN A 15 -35.81 -51.03 -1.19
CA ASN A 15 -35.13 -49.96 -0.44
C ASN A 15 -35.85 -48.60 -0.57
N SER A 16 -36.92 -48.51 -1.37
CA SER A 16 -37.74 -47.29 -1.50
C SER A 16 -38.31 -46.84 -0.15
N GLY A 17 -38.73 -47.79 0.70
CA GLY A 17 -39.21 -47.50 2.05
C GLY A 17 -38.12 -46.97 2.97
N LEU A 18 -36.92 -47.54 2.93
CA LEU A 18 -35.77 -47.06 3.73
C LEU A 18 -35.28 -45.68 3.24
N VAL A 19 -35.25 -45.46 1.92
CA VAL A 19 -34.92 -44.16 1.34
C VAL A 19 -35.99 -43.12 1.71
N ALA A 20 -37.28 -43.46 1.63
CA ALA A 20 -38.36 -42.56 2.04
C ALA A 20 -38.29 -42.22 3.54
N LEU A 21 -37.93 -43.18 4.38
CA LEU A 21 -37.77 -42.98 5.83
C LEU A 21 -36.56 -42.09 6.13
N LEU A 22 -35.43 -42.29 5.44
CA LEU A 22 -34.25 -41.42 5.55
C LEU A 22 -34.54 -39.98 5.07
N VAL A 23 -35.31 -39.82 4.00
CA VAL A 23 -35.73 -38.49 3.51
C VAL A 23 -36.66 -37.80 4.51
N LEU A 24 -37.63 -38.52 5.08
CA LEU A 24 -38.51 -37.97 6.12
C LEU A 24 -37.73 -37.58 7.38
N LEU A 25 -36.73 -38.38 7.77
CA LEU A 25 -35.85 -38.08 8.90
C LEU A 25 -34.98 -36.86 8.61
N ALA A 26 -34.45 -36.74 7.39
CA ALA A 26 -33.71 -35.56 6.95
C ALA A 26 -34.60 -34.30 6.91
N ILE A 27 -35.84 -34.39 6.44
CA ILE A 27 -36.81 -33.28 6.45
C ILE A 27 -37.15 -32.87 7.88
N GLY A 28 -37.40 -33.84 8.77
CA GLY A 28 -37.66 -33.58 10.18
C GLY A 28 -36.47 -32.93 10.87
N PHE A 29 -35.25 -33.37 10.56
CA PHE A 29 -34.02 -32.75 11.04
C PHE A 29 -33.86 -31.31 10.53
N VAL A 30 -34.10 -31.07 9.24
CA VAL A 30 -34.05 -29.73 8.64
C VAL A 30 -35.10 -28.80 9.25
N MET A 31 -36.34 -29.25 9.48
CA MET A 31 -37.36 -28.46 10.18
C MET A 31 -36.98 -28.19 11.64
N SER A 32 -36.43 -29.20 12.34
CA SER A 32 -36.05 -29.09 13.74
C SER A 32 -34.82 -28.22 13.99
N PHE A 33 -33.96 -28.01 12.98
CA PHE A 33 -32.71 -27.26 13.10
C PHE A 33 -32.61 -26.09 12.10
N TRP A 34 -33.70 -25.69 11.44
CA TRP A 34 -33.70 -24.62 10.42
C TRP A 34 -33.13 -23.30 10.95
N TYR A 35 -33.45 -22.96 12.20
CA TYR A 35 -32.98 -21.76 12.88
C TYR A 35 -31.46 -21.78 13.19
N ILE A 36 -30.82 -22.95 13.16
CA ILE A 36 -29.35 -23.10 13.28
C ILE A 36 -28.70 -23.22 11.89
N LEU A 37 -29.33 -23.94 10.96
CA LEU A 37 -28.82 -24.12 9.60
C LEU A 37 -28.84 -22.83 8.78
N LEU A 38 -29.85 -21.97 8.95
CA LEU A 38 -29.97 -20.70 8.24
C LEU A 38 -28.84 -19.70 8.59
N PRO A 39 -28.53 -19.39 9.86
CA PRO A 39 -27.42 -18.51 10.19
C PRO A 39 -26.06 -19.11 9.80
N ILE A 40 -25.87 -20.43 9.91
CA ILE A 40 -24.65 -21.11 9.45
C ILE A 40 -24.51 -21.01 7.93
N GLY A 41 -25.59 -21.22 7.18
CA GLY A 41 -25.61 -21.07 5.72
C GLY A 41 -25.34 -19.63 5.27
N LEU A 42 -25.89 -18.63 5.99
CA LEU A 42 -25.57 -17.22 5.76
C LEU A 42 -24.12 -16.89 6.08
N LEU A 43 -23.56 -17.42 7.18
CA LEU A 43 -22.15 -17.25 7.53
C LEU A 43 -21.23 -17.86 6.46
N ILE A 44 -21.49 -19.10 6.05
CA ILE A 44 -20.72 -19.78 5.00
C ILE A 44 -20.84 -19.04 3.66
N GLY A 45 -22.05 -18.61 3.30
CA GLY A 45 -22.30 -17.82 2.09
C GLY A 45 -21.61 -16.46 2.11
N TYR A 46 -21.60 -15.79 3.26
CA TYR A 46 -20.89 -14.53 3.48
C TYR A 46 -19.38 -14.73 3.35
N PHE A 47 -18.83 -15.80 3.92
CA PHE A 47 -17.41 -16.13 3.78
C PHE A 47 -17.01 -16.40 2.32
N TYR A 48 -17.81 -17.19 1.59
CA TYR A 48 -17.53 -17.52 0.19
C TYR A 48 -17.67 -16.32 -0.76
N LYS A 49 -18.57 -15.38 -0.45
CA LYS A 49 -18.80 -14.17 -1.28
C LYS A 49 -18.21 -12.90 -0.68
N ARG A 50 -17.35 -13.02 0.33
CA ARG A 50 -16.79 -11.88 1.08
C ARG A 50 -16.13 -10.87 0.15
N GLU A 51 -15.33 -11.31 -0.81
CA GLU A 51 -14.65 -10.43 -1.76
C GLU A 51 -15.62 -9.69 -2.69
N ALA A 52 -16.65 -10.38 -3.19
CA ALA A 52 -17.66 -9.78 -4.05
C ALA A 52 -18.51 -8.74 -3.30
N ILE A 53 -18.84 -9.02 -2.04
CA ILE A 53 -19.56 -8.08 -1.16
C ILE A 53 -18.70 -6.86 -0.88
N GLN A 54 -17.42 -7.05 -0.55
CA GLN A 54 -16.51 -5.94 -0.27
C GLN A 54 -16.21 -5.09 -1.51
N ARG A 55 -16.16 -5.70 -2.71
CA ARG A 55 -16.12 -4.95 -3.98
C ARG A 55 -17.38 -4.12 -4.20
N PHE A 56 -18.55 -4.69 -3.91
CA PHE A 56 -19.82 -3.98 -4.05
C PHE A 56 -19.91 -2.78 -3.09
N LEU A 57 -19.51 -2.96 -1.83
CA LEU A 57 -19.49 -1.89 -0.83
C LEU A 57 -18.51 -0.76 -1.19
N ASN A 58 -17.39 -1.08 -1.84
CA ASN A 58 -16.37 -0.12 -2.24
C ASN A 58 -16.52 0.37 -3.68
N ARG A 59 -17.64 0.09 -4.35
CA ARG A 59 -17.84 0.38 -5.78
C ARG A 59 -17.62 1.85 -6.13
N ASP A 60 -18.07 2.77 -5.29
CA ASP A 60 -17.94 4.21 -5.56
C ASP A 60 -16.50 4.68 -5.39
N SER A 61 -15.78 4.15 -4.40
CA SER A 61 -14.34 4.37 -4.23
C SER A 61 -13.54 3.84 -5.42
N ILE A 62 -13.87 2.64 -5.93
CA ILE A 62 -13.24 2.05 -7.11
C ILE A 62 -13.50 2.89 -8.37
N LYS A 63 -14.73 3.36 -8.57
CA LYS A 63 -15.05 4.27 -9.69
C LYS A 63 -14.30 5.59 -9.59
N ARG A 64 -14.25 6.20 -8.40
CA ARG A 64 -13.52 7.46 -8.17
C ARG A 64 -12.03 7.27 -8.47
N LEU A 65 -11.47 6.14 -8.08
CA LEU A 65 -10.09 5.75 -8.35
C LEU A 65 -9.81 5.65 -9.87
N GLN A 66 -10.69 5.01 -10.63
CA GLN A 66 -10.58 4.94 -12.10
C GLN A 66 -10.71 6.30 -12.78
N ILE A 67 -11.68 7.11 -12.35
CA ILE A 67 -11.88 8.47 -12.87
C ILE A 67 -10.64 9.32 -12.60
N LEU A 68 -10.07 9.21 -11.40
CA LEU A 68 -8.88 9.95 -11.00
C LEU A 68 -7.67 9.52 -11.84
N ALA A 69 -7.45 8.22 -12.03
CA ALA A 69 -6.41 7.67 -12.90
C ALA A 69 -6.51 8.18 -14.36
N LEU A 70 -7.72 8.16 -14.94
CA LEU A 70 -7.99 8.69 -16.28
C LEU A 70 -7.73 10.21 -16.37
N SER A 71 -8.16 10.96 -15.35
CA SER A 71 -7.97 12.42 -15.29
C SER A 71 -6.50 12.82 -15.19
N ILE A 72 -5.71 12.02 -14.48
CA ILE A 72 -4.27 12.20 -14.35
C ILE A 72 -3.58 11.94 -15.68
N ARG A 73 -3.94 10.84 -16.36
CA ARG A 73 -3.33 10.46 -17.65
C ARG A 73 -3.56 11.53 -18.73
N SER A 74 -4.81 11.96 -18.89
CA SER A 74 -5.16 13.05 -19.82
C SER A 74 -4.54 14.40 -19.42
N GLY A 75 -4.48 14.71 -18.13
CA GLY A 75 -3.79 15.90 -17.64
C GLY A 75 -2.28 15.86 -17.87
N TYR A 76 -1.68 14.68 -17.81
CA TYR A 76 -0.27 14.45 -18.12
C TYR A 76 0.04 14.64 -19.61
N GLU A 77 -0.79 14.11 -20.51
CA GLU A 77 -0.67 14.35 -21.96
C GLU A 77 -0.72 15.84 -22.28
N LYS A 78 -1.68 16.57 -21.68
CA LYS A 78 -1.79 18.02 -21.81
C LYS A 78 -0.58 18.77 -21.24
N HIS A 79 -0.01 18.29 -20.13
CA HIS A 79 1.22 18.85 -19.57
C HIS A 79 2.41 18.67 -20.52
N GLN A 80 2.54 17.52 -21.18
CA GLN A 80 3.58 17.29 -22.19
C GLN A 80 3.40 18.18 -23.43
N GLU A 81 2.17 18.36 -23.90
CA GLU A 81 1.87 19.26 -25.02
C GLU A 81 2.24 20.72 -24.71
N LEU A 82 1.85 21.22 -23.54
CA LEU A 82 2.16 22.58 -23.11
C LEU A 82 3.66 22.80 -22.86
N LEU A 83 4.37 21.78 -22.36
CA LEU A 83 5.83 21.82 -22.23
C LEU A 83 6.53 21.98 -23.58
N VAL A 84 6.04 21.30 -24.63
CA VAL A 84 6.60 21.38 -25.98
C VAL A 84 6.27 22.72 -26.65
N GLU A 85 5.06 23.24 -26.44
CA GLU A 85 4.61 24.48 -27.07
C GLU A 85 5.18 25.74 -26.43
N LYS A 86 5.22 25.81 -25.08
CA LYS A 86 5.52 27.04 -24.32
C LYS A 86 6.72 26.95 -23.40
N GLY A 87 7.34 25.77 -23.27
CA GLY A 87 8.42 25.54 -22.32
C GLY A 87 7.95 25.56 -20.86
N GLU A 88 8.90 25.73 -19.94
CA GLU A 88 8.63 25.74 -18.49
C GLU A 88 8.05 27.10 -18.05
N ASP A 89 6.75 27.29 -18.26
CA ASP A 89 6.00 28.46 -17.79
C ASP A 89 5.27 28.18 -16.46
N LYS A 90 4.88 29.24 -15.74
CA LYS A 90 4.13 29.16 -14.47
C LYS A 90 2.87 28.30 -14.58
N VAL A 91 2.20 28.32 -15.72
CA VAL A 91 0.99 27.51 -15.99
C VAL A 91 1.33 26.01 -16.03
N VAL A 92 2.48 25.65 -16.60
CA VAL A 92 2.96 24.28 -16.70
C VAL A 92 3.40 23.77 -15.32
N LEU A 93 4.10 24.60 -14.55
CA LEU A 93 4.49 24.31 -13.16
C LEU A 93 3.27 24.13 -12.24
N GLN A 94 2.23 24.96 -12.40
CA GLN A 94 0.98 24.83 -11.64
C GLN A 94 0.20 23.57 -12.03
N LEU A 95 0.21 23.19 -13.31
CA LEU A 95 -0.42 21.95 -13.76
C LEU A 95 0.33 20.73 -13.21
N ARG A 96 1.66 20.79 -13.15
CA ARG A 96 2.52 19.77 -12.55
C ARG A 96 2.21 19.55 -11.07
N SER A 97 2.12 20.62 -10.27
CA SER A 97 1.81 20.52 -8.84
C SER A 97 0.41 19.96 -8.60
N ARG A 98 -0.57 20.36 -9.42
CA ARG A 98 -1.93 19.80 -9.37
C ARG A 98 -1.94 18.30 -9.66
N LEU A 99 -1.23 17.87 -10.70
CA LEU A 99 -1.12 16.46 -11.07
C LEU A 99 -0.44 15.65 -9.96
N LEU A 100 0.64 16.16 -9.37
CA LEU A 100 1.30 15.52 -8.22
C LEU A 100 0.35 15.33 -7.03
N GLY A 101 -0.48 16.32 -6.72
CA GLY A 101 -1.52 16.21 -5.69
C GLY A 101 -2.59 15.17 -6.04
N GLN A 102 -3.02 15.11 -7.30
CA GLN A 102 -3.98 14.09 -7.75
C GLN A 102 -3.39 12.68 -7.71
N LEU A 103 -2.10 12.50 -8.05
CA LEU A 103 -1.41 11.22 -7.90
C LEU A 103 -1.28 10.79 -6.43
N PHE A 104 -1.12 11.74 -5.51
CA PHE A 104 -1.11 11.45 -4.08
C PHE A 104 -2.49 10.99 -3.58
N GLU A 105 -3.57 11.66 -4.01
CA GLU A 105 -4.93 11.22 -3.73
C GLU A 105 -5.20 9.83 -4.31
N LEU A 106 -4.70 9.55 -5.53
CA LEU A 106 -4.83 8.24 -6.17
C LEU A 106 -4.13 7.14 -5.38
N ASP A 107 -2.93 7.40 -4.86
CA ASP A 107 -2.16 6.46 -4.04
C ASP A 107 -2.89 6.14 -2.72
N GLN A 108 -3.34 7.17 -2.00
CA GLN A 108 -4.14 7.02 -0.78
C GLN A 108 -5.39 6.17 -1.00
N LEU A 109 -6.10 6.42 -2.11
CA LEU A 109 -7.32 5.71 -2.46
C LEU A 109 -6.99 4.27 -2.88
N TYR A 110 -5.89 4.05 -3.60
CA TYR A 110 -5.41 2.73 -3.99
C TYR A 110 -4.98 1.88 -2.80
N GLN A 111 -4.31 2.42 -1.79
CA GLN A 111 -3.98 1.65 -0.58
C GLN A 111 -5.24 1.18 0.17
N LYS A 112 -6.30 1.98 0.16
CA LYS A 112 -7.55 1.67 0.86
C LYS A 112 -8.40 0.61 0.15
N VAL A 113 -8.52 0.70 -1.18
CA VAL A 113 -9.42 -0.18 -1.98
C VAL A 113 -8.74 -1.05 -3.04
N GLY A 114 -7.42 -0.93 -3.22
CA GLY A 114 -6.60 -1.68 -4.18
C GLY A 114 -6.75 -3.20 -4.07
N LYS A 115 -6.86 -3.71 -2.84
CA LYS A 115 -7.12 -5.15 -2.55
C LYS A 115 -8.45 -5.68 -3.09
N TYR A 116 -9.35 -4.80 -3.53
CA TYR A 116 -10.64 -5.15 -4.11
C TYR A 116 -10.68 -4.95 -5.63
N LEU A 117 -9.64 -4.36 -6.24
CA LEU A 117 -9.56 -4.20 -7.69
C LEU A 117 -9.28 -5.54 -8.36
N ASN A 118 -9.74 -5.68 -9.60
CA ASN A 118 -9.31 -6.79 -10.44
C ASN A 118 -7.90 -6.53 -11.00
N GLY A 119 -7.23 -7.58 -11.51
CA GLY A 119 -5.84 -7.47 -11.96
C GLY A 119 -5.61 -6.45 -13.09
N TYR A 120 -6.60 -6.19 -13.94
CA TYR A 120 -6.50 -5.18 -15.00
C TYR A 120 -6.62 -3.75 -14.43
N GLU A 121 -7.60 -3.50 -13.58
CA GLU A 121 -7.82 -2.21 -12.93
C GLU A 121 -6.65 -1.82 -12.01
N SER A 122 -6.12 -2.81 -11.27
CA SER A 122 -4.95 -2.60 -10.41
C SER A 122 -3.72 -2.22 -11.23
N LYS A 123 -3.50 -2.91 -12.36
CA LYS A 123 -2.40 -2.59 -13.27
C LYS A 123 -2.52 -1.17 -13.84
N GLU A 124 -3.70 -0.79 -14.34
CA GLU A 124 -3.91 0.55 -14.90
C GLU A 124 -3.63 1.66 -13.89
N VAL A 125 -4.03 1.46 -12.63
CA VAL A 125 -3.81 2.44 -11.56
C VAL A 125 -2.34 2.51 -11.17
N VAL A 126 -1.66 1.37 -11.05
CA VAL A 126 -0.21 1.33 -10.81
C VAL A 126 0.55 1.99 -11.96
N ASP A 127 0.18 1.73 -13.22
CA ASP A 127 0.77 2.38 -14.39
C ASP A 127 0.54 3.91 -14.35
N THR A 128 -0.63 4.37 -13.91
CA THR A 128 -0.87 5.83 -13.74
C THR A 128 -0.12 6.43 -12.56
N LEU A 129 0.11 5.68 -11.48
CA LEU A 129 0.96 6.11 -10.37
C LEU A 129 2.43 6.23 -10.82
N GLN A 130 2.87 5.41 -11.78
CA GLN A 130 4.19 5.52 -12.39
C GLN A 130 4.38 6.80 -13.21
N LEU A 131 3.31 7.49 -13.62
CA LEU A 131 3.43 8.80 -14.28
C LEU A 131 4.06 9.85 -13.35
N LYS A 132 4.04 9.66 -12.03
CA LYS A 132 4.77 10.51 -11.06
C LYS A 132 6.25 10.66 -11.43
N TYR A 133 6.84 9.59 -11.96
CA TYR A 133 8.24 9.56 -12.35
C TYR A 133 8.44 10.32 -13.65
N HIS A 134 7.54 10.21 -14.61
CA HIS A 134 7.64 10.95 -15.87
C HIS A 134 7.33 12.45 -15.72
N LEU A 135 6.46 12.84 -14.78
CA LEU A 135 6.29 14.24 -14.34
C LEU A 135 7.56 14.85 -13.69
N LYS A 136 8.60 14.06 -13.46
CA LYS A 136 9.88 14.51 -12.91
C LYS A 136 11.01 14.75 -13.95
N LEU A 137 10.88 14.53 -15.26
CA LEU A 137 12.05 14.43 -16.17
C LEU A 137 12.19 15.51 -17.28
N PRO A 138 13.41 15.74 -17.88
CA PRO A 138 14.76 15.17 -17.64
C PRO A 138 15.93 16.19 -17.44
N GLU A 139 17.09 15.66 -17.05
CA GLU A 139 18.42 16.32 -17.03
C GLU A 139 18.74 17.08 -18.33
N ALA A 140 19.10 18.36 -18.20
CA ALA A 140 19.73 19.12 -19.27
C ALA A 140 21.21 18.72 -19.38
N LYS A 141 21.60 18.16 -20.53
CA LYS A 141 23.00 18.02 -20.95
C LYS A 141 23.68 19.40 -20.92
N THR A 142 24.77 19.56 -20.16
CA THR A 142 25.87 20.42 -20.60
C THR A 142 27.21 19.82 -20.17
N GLU A 143 28.12 19.87 -21.12
CA GLU A 143 29.49 19.40 -21.06
C GLU A 143 30.34 20.12 -20.00
N LYS A 144 31.38 19.43 -19.53
CA LYS A 144 32.66 19.93 -18.99
C LYS A 144 32.68 21.39 -18.49
N ASN A 145 32.91 21.56 -17.18
CA ASN A 145 34.20 21.98 -16.64
C ASN A 145 34.16 21.99 -15.09
N THR A 146 35.06 21.20 -14.51
CA THR A 146 35.90 21.45 -13.34
C THR A 146 35.41 22.36 -12.19
N ASP A 147 35.41 21.73 -11.02
CA ASP A 147 35.61 22.23 -9.64
C ASP A 147 34.45 22.76 -8.80
N ALA A 148 34.58 22.37 -7.52
CA ALA A 148 33.90 22.80 -6.30
C ALA A 148 32.65 22.02 -5.84
N GLN A 149 32.83 21.43 -4.66
CA GLN A 149 31.83 20.94 -3.72
C GLN A 149 30.51 21.74 -3.76
N VAL A 150 29.39 21.04 -3.64
CA VAL A 150 28.32 21.25 -2.64
C VAL A 150 27.22 20.20 -2.83
N SER A 151 26.75 19.71 -1.70
CA SER A 151 25.59 18.85 -1.44
C SER A 151 24.40 19.08 -2.37
N THR A 152 23.71 17.99 -2.75
CA THR A 152 22.24 17.84 -2.83
C THR A 152 21.95 16.47 -3.44
N SER A 153 21.48 15.50 -2.65
CA SER A 153 20.99 14.22 -3.19
C SER A 153 19.54 14.05 -2.78
N GLY A 154 18.65 14.49 -3.66
CA GLY A 154 17.23 14.21 -3.61
C GLY A 154 16.79 13.72 -4.98
N ASN A 155 16.02 12.61 -5.00
CA ASN A 155 15.35 11.97 -6.15
C ASN A 155 15.96 10.67 -6.73
N ALA A 156 16.31 9.68 -5.90
CA ALA A 156 16.64 8.31 -6.36
C ALA A 156 15.74 7.17 -5.78
N VAL A 157 14.67 7.52 -5.07
CA VAL A 157 13.93 6.59 -4.16
C VAL A 157 13.17 5.44 -4.87
N MET A 158 12.89 5.54 -6.18
CA MET A 158 12.04 4.56 -6.89
C MET A 158 12.76 3.57 -7.81
N ASP A 159 14.03 3.81 -8.12
CA ASP A 159 14.93 2.77 -8.62
C ASP A 159 15.41 1.90 -7.44
N GLU A 160 15.56 2.53 -6.28
CA GLU A 160 16.09 1.91 -5.06
C GLU A 160 15.17 0.83 -4.47
N GLN A 161 13.85 1.00 -4.48
CA GLN A 161 12.93 -0.03 -3.94
C GLN A 161 12.94 -1.33 -4.77
N GLY A 162 12.98 -1.23 -6.11
CA GLY A 162 13.08 -2.39 -6.99
C GLY A 162 14.43 -3.09 -6.82
N MET A 163 15.51 -2.31 -6.76
CA MET A 163 16.85 -2.83 -6.48
C MET A 163 16.93 -3.54 -5.11
N ILE A 164 16.30 -2.99 -4.07
CA ILE A 164 16.24 -3.60 -2.74
C ILE A 164 15.44 -4.91 -2.78
N ALA A 165 14.30 -4.94 -3.47
CA ALA A 165 13.49 -6.14 -3.59
C ALA A 165 14.27 -7.31 -4.24
N ASP A 166 15.13 -7.00 -5.21
CA ASP A 166 15.94 -8.00 -5.90
C ASP A 166 17.22 -8.38 -5.13
N LEU A 167 17.93 -7.40 -4.55
CA LEU A 167 19.25 -7.60 -3.95
C LEU A 167 19.20 -7.93 -2.45
N ALA A 168 18.23 -7.37 -1.72
CA ALA A 168 18.14 -7.43 -0.27
C ALA A 168 16.67 -7.45 0.22
N PRO A 169 15.88 -8.47 -0.16
CA PRO A 169 14.48 -8.57 0.23
C PRO A 169 14.27 -8.56 1.76
N GLU A 170 15.28 -8.98 2.54
CA GLU A 170 15.23 -9.03 4.00
C GLU A 170 15.20 -7.66 4.70
N ILE A 171 15.48 -6.56 3.99
CA ILE A 171 15.35 -5.19 4.50
C ILE A 171 14.23 -4.40 3.80
N LEU A 172 13.54 -5.00 2.84
CA LEU A 172 12.54 -4.32 2.01
C LEU A 172 11.39 -3.76 2.85
N GLU A 173 10.90 -4.56 3.81
CA GLU A 173 9.82 -4.15 4.72
C GLU A 173 10.25 -2.93 5.56
N THR A 174 11.41 -3.02 6.21
CA THR A 174 12.00 -1.93 7.00
C THR A 174 12.19 -0.66 6.17
N TYR A 175 12.72 -0.78 4.95
CA TYR A 175 12.86 0.36 4.02
C TYR A 175 11.50 0.98 3.70
N CYS A 176 10.49 0.18 3.37
CA CYS A 176 9.16 0.69 3.02
C CYS A 176 8.46 1.37 4.21
N ASN A 177 8.63 0.84 5.43
CA ASN A 177 8.10 1.45 6.65
C ASN A 177 8.75 2.82 6.88
N ILE A 178 10.08 2.88 6.87
CA ILE A 178 10.84 4.13 7.01
C ILE A 178 10.42 5.18 5.97
N GLN A 179 10.23 4.81 4.71
CA GLN A 179 9.77 5.75 3.68
C GLN A 179 8.34 6.25 3.96
N ARG A 180 7.44 5.39 4.44
CA ARG A 180 6.08 5.77 4.83
C ARG A 180 6.09 6.72 6.02
N ASP A 181 6.85 6.38 7.05
CA ASP A 181 6.89 7.13 8.30
C ASP A 181 7.59 8.47 8.13
N ASN A 182 8.60 8.55 7.26
CA ASN A 182 9.19 9.80 6.83
C ASN A 182 8.14 10.77 6.25
N LEU A 183 7.23 10.29 5.40
CA LEU A 183 6.16 11.14 4.85
C LEU A 183 5.20 11.64 5.94
N VAL A 184 4.84 10.76 6.88
CA VAL A 184 3.97 11.11 8.01
C VAL A 184 4.62 12.14 8.91
N ILE A 185 5.92 11.98 9.21
CA ILE A 185 6.69 12.92 10.03
C ILE A 185 6.81 14.27 9.33
N LEU A 186 7.08 14.31 8.01
CA LEU A 186 7.12 15.56 7.26
C LEU A 186 5.77 16.29 7.28
N GLU A 187 4.65 15.57 7.15
CA GLU A 187 3.31 16.17 7.27
C GLU A 187 3.06 16.73 8.68
N LYS A 188 3.49 16.02 9.73
CA LYS A 188 3.36 16.46 11.12
C LYS A 188 4.25 17.67 11.43
N LEU A 189 5.46 17.69 10.88
CA LEU A 189 6.37 18.84 10.98
C LEU A 189 5.80 20.07 10.29
N GLU A 190 5.17 19.93 9.12
CA GLU A 190 4.53 21.05 8.43
C GLU A 190 3.42 21.70 9.29
N LYS A 191 2.67 20.88 10.04
CA LYS A 191 1.61 21.33 10.95
C LYS A 191 2.13 21.82 12.31
N ALA A 192 3.36 21.50 12.67
CA ALA A 192 3.96 21.94 13.93
C ALA A 192 4.20 23.45 13.90
N THR A 193 3.60 24.16 14.86
CA THR A 193 3.73 25.62 15.00
C THR A 193 4.96 26.04 15.82
N ASP A 194 5.46 25.17 16.70
CA ASP A 194 6.63 25.43 17.55
C ASP A 194 7.82 24.56 17.15
N LYS A 195 9.04 25.13 17.16
CA LYS A 195 10.33 24.47 16.84
C LYS A 195 10.40 23.68 15.52
N ARG A 196 9.52 23.97 14.56
CA ARG A 196 9.45 23.27 13.26
C ARG A 196 10.80 23.16 12.55
N GLU A 197 11.55 24.26 12.46
CA GLU A 197 12.83 24.29 11.72
C GLU A 197 13.91 23.42 12.37
N GLU A 198 14.00 23.46 13.70
CA GLU A 198 14.92 22.62 14.47
C GLU A 198 14.58 21.13 14.31
N LEU A 199 13.30 20.77 14.48
CA LEU A 199 12.83 19.40 14.35
C LEU A 199 12.98 18.88 12.91
N THR A 200 12.78 19.74 11.91
CA THR A 200 13.01 19.40 10.49
C THR A 200 14.47 19.12 10.23
N ALA A 201 15.39 19.97 10.72
CA ALA A 201 16.82 19.78 10.54
C ALA A 201 17.34 18.50 11.22
N ILE A 202 16.81 18.18 12.41
CA ILE A 202 17.13 16.92 13.11
C ILE A 202 16.63 15.72 12.32
N HIS A 203 15.38 15.77 11.83
CA HIS A 203 14.79 14.70 11.03
C HIS A 203 15.54 14.46 9.72
N GLU A 204 15.88 15.54 9.00
CA GLU A 204 16.69 15.47 7.77
C GLU A 204 18.08 14.86 8.02
N ALA A 205 18.76 15.27 9.12
CA ALA A 205 20.05 14.70 9.49
C ALA A 205 19.96 13.20 9.80
N ASN A 206 18.89 12.77 10.46
CA ASN A 206 18.65 11.36 10.76
C ASN A 206 18.34 10.56 9.49
N MET A 207 17.52 11.10 8.59
CA MET A 207 17.20 10.50 7.29
C MET A 207 18.45 10.38 6.40
N SER A 208 19.35 11.36 6.45
CA SER A 208 20.65 11.30 5.77
C SER A 208 21.51 10.15 6.30
N ARG A 209 21.59 9.97 7.62
CA ARG A 209 22.34 8.85 8.23
C ARG A 209 21.78 7.49 7.83
N PHE A 210 20.45 7.36 7.77
CA PHE A 210 19.82 6.15 7.25
C PHE A 210 20.25 5.87 5.81
N ASN A 211 20.19 6.89 4.93
CA ASN A 211 20.57 6.72 3.53
C ASN A 211 22.04 6.29 3.38
N ASP A 212 22.94 6.82 4.21
CA ASP A 212 24.35 6.40 4.23
C ASP A 212 24.50 4.91 4.61
N ILE A 213 23.75 4.46 5.61
CA ILE A 213 23.74 3.07 6.07
C ILE A 213 23.15 2.15 4.99
N LEU A 214 22.02 2.53 4.38
CA LEU A 214 21.36 1.78 3.32
C LEU A 214 22.28 1.61 2.10
N GLN A 215 22.91 2.70 1.64
CA GLN A 215 23.84 2.65 0.52
C GLN A 215 25.07 1.79 0.84
N GLY A 216 25.59 1.89 2.07
CA GLY A 216 26.69 1.04 2.54
C GLY A 216 26.30 -0.44 2.52
N TYR A 217 25.11 -0.76 3.03
CA TYR A 217 24.55 -2.10 3.02
C TYR A 217 24.43 -2.65 1.59
N LEU A 218 23.81 -1.91 0.68
CA LEU A 218 23.61 -2.35 -0.71
C LEU A 218 24.94 -2.55 -1.47
N LYS A 219 25.95 -1.70 -1.23
CA LYS A 219 27.30 -1.87 -1.79
C LYS A 219 27.94 -3.19 -1.33
N ILE A 220 27.89 -3.47 -0.02
CA ILE A 220 28.44 -4.72 0.53
C ILE A 220 27.67 -5.93 0.01
N LYS A 221 26.33 -5.86 -0.04
CA LYS A 221 25.47 -6.94 -0.51
C LYS A 221 25.72 -7.30 -1.97
N LYS A 222 26.01 -6.31 -2.82
CA LYS A 222 26.31 -6.49 -4.25
C LYS A 222 27.62 -7.25 -4.49
N SER A 223 28.65 -6.98 -3.69
CA SER A 223 29.97 -7.60 -3.84
C SER A 223 30.62 -7.95 -2.49
N PRO A 224 30.09 -8.92 -1.73
CA PRO A 224 30.52 -9.16 -0.35
C PRO A 224 31.98 -9.61 -0.20
N LYS A 225 32.56 -10.22 -1.24
CA LYS A 225 33.97 -10.65 -1.26
C LYS A 225 34.96 -9.49 -1.30
N ASP A 226 34.52 -8.31 -1.73
CA ASP A 226 35.37 -7.13 -1.90
C ASP A 226 35.52 -6.34 -0.59
N TYR A 227 34.85 -6.77 0.49
CA TYR A 227 34.81 -6.08 1.77
C TYR A 227 35.23 -6.99 2.93
N PHE A 228 36.08 -6.48 3.82
CA PHE A 228 36.39 -7.14 5.09
C PHE A 228 35.17 -7.16 6.01
N ASN A 229 34.97 -8.29 6.71
CA ASN A 229 33.88 -8.51 7.67
C ASN A 229 32.49 -8.18 7.08
N ALA A 230 32.29 -8.47 5.79
CA ALA A 230 31.06 -8.12 5.07
C ALA A 230 29.80 -8.58 5.80
N GLU A 231 29.76 -9.84 6.25
CA GLU A 231 28.60 -10.42 6.94
C GLU A 231 28.29 -9.69 8.26
N GLU A 232 29.30 -9.45 9.09
CA GLU A 232 29.14 -8.73 10.36
C GLU A 232 28.62 -7.31 10.13
N ARG A 233 29.17 -6.62 9.13
CA ARG A 233 28.74 -5.25 8.76
C ARG A 233 27.34 -5.21 8.19
N LEU A 234 26.92 -6.23 7.42
CA LEU A 234 25.54 -6.35 6.94
C LEU A 234 24.56 -6.56 8.11
N VAL A 235 24.90 -7.42 9.08
CA VAL A 235 24.07 -7.64 10.28
C VAL A 235 23.96 -6.35 11.10
N GLN A 236 25.08 -5.64 11.32
CA GLN A 236 25.08 -4.37 12.04
C GLN A 236 24.25 -3.30 11.33
N ALA A 237 24.42 -3.14 10.02
CA ALA A 237 23.67 -2.17 9.23
C ALA A 237 22.17 -2.51 9.18
N LYS A 238 21.80 -3.78 9.05
CA LYS A 238 20.40 -4.23 9.14
C LYS A 238 19.80 -3.87 10.50
N SER A 239 20.50 -4.22 11.59
CA SER A 239 20.03 -3.90 12.95
C SER A 239 19.90 -2.39 13.17
N ALA A 240 20.81 -1.57 12.66
CA ALA A 240 20.72 -0.12 12.73
C ALA A 240 19.49 0.42 11.98
N MET A 241 19.17 -0.11 10.80
CA MET A 241 17.95 0.27 10.06
C MET A 241 16.67 -0.14 10.81
N GLU A 242 16.63 -1.32 11.42
CA GLU A 242 15.49 -1.78 12.24
C GLU A 242 15.30 -0.96 13.52
N ILE A 243 16.39 -0.46 14.12
CA ILE A 243 16.31 0.47 15.26
C ILE A 243 15.76 1.81 14.79
N PHE A 244 16.27 2.33 13.67
CA PHE A 244 15.78 3.59 13.10
C PHE A 244 14.30 3.55 12.74
N ASP A 245 13.80 2.45 12.18
CA ASP A 245 12.37 2.21 11.93
C ASP A 245 11.53 2.41 13.20
N LYS A 246 11.94 1.79 14.31
CA LYS A 246 11.28 1.95 15.62
C LYS A 246 11.38 3.38 16.17
N ASP A 247 12.49 4.06 15.93
CA ASP A 247 12.66 5.45 16.36
C ASP A 247 11.69 6.38 15.61
N LEU A 248 11.40 6.11 14.33
CA LEU A 248 10.39 6.84 13.56
C LEU A 248 8.97 6.56 14.08
N ASP A 249 8.65 5.29 14.38
CA ASP A 249 7.40 4.92 15.04
C ASP A 249 7.17 5.70 16.34
N ASP A 250 8.20 5.75 17.19
CA ASP A 250 8.14 6.45 18.47
C ASP A 250 8.06 7.97 18.28
N THR A 251 8.72 8.51 17.26
CA THR A 251 8.60 9.93 16.87
C THR A 251 7.16 10.27 16.46
N ILE A 252 6.52 9.42 15.67
CA ILE A 252 5.11 9.60 15.28
C ILE A 252 4.19 9.54 16.49
N LYS A 253 4.41 8.60 17.42
CA LYS A 253 3.66 8.54 18.69
C LYS A 253 3.82 9.83 19.48
N GLN A 254 5.04 10.35 19.63
CA GLN A 254 5.27 11.61 20.35
C GLN A 254 4.53 12.79 19.71
N PHE A 255 4.51 12.89 18.38
CA PHE A 255 3.70 13.90 17.71
C PHE A 255 2.21 13.71 17.97
N ASN A 256 1.69 12.49 17.90
CA ASN A 256 0.28 12.20 18.20
C ASN A 256 -0.08 12.56 19.65
N GLU A 257 0.76 12.20 20.63
CA GLU A 257 0.56 12.55 22.04
C GLU A 257 0.61 14.06 22.26
N ALA A 258 1.48 14.77 21.54
CA ALA A 258 1.51 16.23 21.58
C ALA A 258 0.22 16.85 21.03
N ASP A 259 -0.33 16.30 19.95
CA ASP A 259 -1.61 16.74 19.34
C ASP A 259 -2.82 16.46 20.26
N MET A 260 -2.73 15.46 21.16
CA MET A 260 -3.82 15.05 22.05
C MET A 260 -3.97 15.88 23.34
N LYS A 261 -3.08 16.86 23.60
CA LYS A 261 -3.11 17.68 24.82
C LYS A 261 -4.44 18.42 25.01
N ASP A 262 -4.99 19.00 23.95
CA ASP A 262 -6.26 19.74 24.02
C ASP A 262 -7.46 18.81 24.31
N PHE A 263 -7.39 17.58 23.79
CA PHE A 263 -8.37 16.55 24.09
C PHE A 263 -8.32 16.16 25.58
N GLU A 264 -7.13 15.96 26.15
CA GLU A 264 -7.01 15.65 27.58
C GLU A 264 -7.51 16.78 28.48
N VAL A 265 -7.22 18.03 28.12
CA VAL A 265 -7.72 19.20 28.84
C VAL A 265 -9.25 19.22 28.81
N SER A 266 -9.84 19.01 27.62
CA SER A 266 -11.30 18.96 27.46
C SER A 266 -11.93 17.85 28.31
N LEU A 267 -11.33 16.65 28.32
CA LEU A 267 -11.78 15.55 29.19
C LEU A 267 -11.73 15.90 30.69
N ARG A 268 -10.68 16.58 31.14
CA ARG A 268 -10.56 16.99 32.56
C ARG A 268 -11.52 18.11 32.95
N MET A 269 -11.92 18.97 32.00
CA MET A 269 -12.92 20.00 32.26
C MET A 269 -14.31 19.38 32.36
N MET A 270 -14.66 18.48 31.44
CA MET A 270 -15.96 17.79 31.44
C MET A 270 -16.18 16.97 32.73
N LYS A 271 -15.15 16.24 33.19
CA LYS A 271 -15.24 15.49 34.46
C LYS A 271 -15.40 16.35 35.71
N ARG A 272 -14.98 17.63 35.66
CA ARG A 272 -15.14 18.58 36.77
C ARG A 272 -16.50 19.28 36.76
N GLU A 273 -17.24 19.22 35.66
CA GLU A 273 -18.62 19.74 35.57
C GLU A 273 -19.67 18.71 36.05
N GLU A 274 -19.30 17.44 36.18
CA GLU A 274 -20.16 16.36 36.70
C GLU A 274 -20.08 16.18 38.24
N GLU A 275 -19.16 16.89 38.91
CA GLU A 275 -19.02 16.97 40.38
C GLU A 275 -19.68 18.23 40.96
#